data_AF-A0A3M0WSX4-F1
#
_entry.id   AF-A0A3M0WSX4-F1
#
_cell.length_a   1.000
_cell.length_b   1.000
_cell.length_c   1.000
_cell.angle_alpha   90.00
_cell.angle_beta   90.00
_cell.angle_gamma   90.00
#
_symmetry.space_group_name_H-M   'P 1'
#
loop_
_entity.id
_entity.type
_entity.pdbx_description
1 polymer ?
#
loop_
_entity_poly.entity_id
_entity_poly.type
_entity_poly.pdbx_seq_one_letter_code
_entity_poly.pdbx_strand_id
1 'polypeptide(L)'
;MAKKLFRNYDYEFDKNEIKILTTFCKQFTKQLEGNTQFYRELGVFNSIINKLNNAEGTVRFTKEEKTKLVLQLKENVKHIEKEMQKAWFIKKWLLRSMYNQYSNLLNNKLSE
;
A
#
# COMPACT_ATOMS: atom_id res chain seq x y z
N MET A 1 -23.15 15.92 13.08
CA MET A 1 -21.74 15.61 13.43
C MET A 1 -20.84 16.40 12.50
N ALA A 2 -20.07 17.37 13.01
CA ALA A 2 -19.15 18.15 12.18
C ALA A 2 -18.11 17.19 11.59
N LYS A 3 -18.10 17.02 10.25
CA LYS A 3 -17.01 16.34 9.55
C LYS A 3 -15.74 17.11 9.91
N LYS A 4 -14.80 16.48 10.64
CA LYS A 4 -13.44 17.01 10.82
C LYS A 4 -12.91 17.36 9.43
N LEU A 5 -12.86 18.66 9.11
CA LEU A 5 -12.60 19.18 7.77
C LEU A 5 -11.15 18.89 7.34
N PHE A 6 -10.28 18.67 8.32
CA PHE A 6 -8.88 18.32 8.14
C PHE A 6 -8.62 17.00 8.86
N ARG A 7 -8.42 15.93 8.09
CA ARG A 7 -7.78 14.71 8.60
C ARG A 7 -6.27 14.88 8.37
N ASN A 8 -5.51 14.70 9.44
CA ASN A 8 -4.06 14.58 9.35
C ASN A 8 -3.78 13.16 8.87
N TYR A 9 -3.12 13.03 7.71
CA TYR A 9 -2.69 11.76 7.14
C TYR A 9 -1.25 11.47 7.58
N ASP A 10 -1.02 11.62 8.87
CA ASP A 10 0.27 11.44 9.53
C ASP A 10 0.28 10.02 10.12
N TYR A 11 1.22 9.19 9.70
CA TYR A 11 1.28 7.78 10.04
C TYR A 11 2.62 7.42 10.67
N GLU A 12 2.59 6.66 11.76
CA GLU A 12 3.78 6.05 12.34
C GLU A 12 3.87 4.60 11.87
N PHE A 13 4.83 4.35 10.99
CA PHE A 13 5.13 3.01 10.49
C PHE A 13 6.40 2.47 11.13
N ASP A 14 6.38 1.19 11.49
CA ASP A 14 7.62 0.51 11.86
C ASP A 14 8.49 0.22 10.63
N LYS A 15 9.74 -0.18 10.86
CA LYS A 15 10.71 -0.48 9.78
C LYS A 15 10.24 -1.57 8.83
N ASN A 16 9.51 -2.56 9.34
CA ASN A 16 8.98 -3.66 8.55
C ASN A 16 7.80 -3.19 7.69
N GLU A 17 6.86 -2.43 8.27
CA GLU A 17 5.74 -1.80 7.57
C GLU A 17 6.22 -0.90 6.43
N ILE A 18 7.25 -0.07 6.68
CA ILE A 18 7.90 0.75 5.65
C ILE A 18 8.45 -0.14 4.53
N LYS A 19 9.16 -1.22 4.88
CA LYS A 19 9.73 -2.14 3.88
C LYS A 19 8.64 -2.82 3.04
N ILE A 20 7.56 -3.25 3.67
CA ILE A 20 6.42 -3.89 3.02
C ILE A 20 5.74 -2.92 2.05
N LEU A 21 5.41 -1.71 2.51
CA LEU A 21 4.78 -0.68 1.69
C LEU A 21 5.68 -0.23 0.53
N THR A 22 6.97 -0.01 0.80
CA THR A 22 7.93 0.36 -0.25
C THR A 22 8.08 -0.75 -1.29
N THR A 23 8.12 -2.02 -0.87
CA THR A 23 8.18 -3.16 -1.80
C THR A 23 6.92 -3.23 -2.65
N PHE A 24 5.75 -3.09 -2.03
CA PHE A 24 4.46 -3.06 -2.74
C PHE A 24 4.43 -1.94 -3.78
N CYS A 25 4.72 -0.70 -3.39
CA CYS A 25 4.70 0.44 -4.28
C CYS A 25 5.68 0.27 -5.46
N LYS A 26 6.90 -0.24 -5.21
CA LYS A 26 7.88 -0.52 -6.27
C LYS A 26 7.43 -1.60 -7.24
N GLN A 27 6.75 -2.64 -6.75
CA GLN A 27 6.17 -3.66 -7.63
C GLN A 27 5.03 -3.10 -8.46
N PHE A 28 4.19 -2.26 -7.84
CA PHE A 28 3.07 -1.61 -8.52
C PHE A 28 3.54 -0.65 -9.61
N THR A 29 4.54 0.21 -9.34
CA THR A 29 5.09 1.12 -10.37
C THR A 29 5.65 0.34 -11.56
N LYS A 30 6.38 -0.75 -11.32
CA LYS A 30 6.91 -1.62 -12.38
C LYS A 30 5.82 -2.23 -13.29
N GLN A 31 4.62 -2.48 -12.76
CA GLN A 31 3.50 -2.98 -13.57
C GLN A 31 2.88 -1.89 -14.45
N LEU A 32 3.02 -0.63 -14.06
CA LEU A 32 2.46 0.53 -14.76
C LEU A 32 3.47 1.23 -15.68
N GLU A 33 4.76 0.99 -15.47
CA GLU A 33 5.84 1.51 -16.30
C GLU A 33 5.62 1.16 -17.78
N GLY A 34 5.86 2.14 -18.67
CA GLY A 34 5.72 1.97 -20.11
C GLY A 34 4.34 2.32 -20.68
N ASN A 35 3.32 2.57 -19.86
CA ASN A 35 2.01 3.06 -20.32
C ASN A 35 1.78 4.53 -19.91
N THR A 36 1.71 5.41 -20.91
CA THR A 36 1.56 6.86 -20.73
C THR A 36 0.26 7.25 -20.02
N GLN A 37 -0.76 6.40 -20.05
CA GLN A 37 -2.04 6.63 -19.35
C GLN A 37 -1.89 6.62 -17.81
N PHE A 38 -0.86 5.96 -17.28
CA PHE A 38 -0.64 5.83 -15.85
C PHE A 38 0.39 6.81 -15.28
N TYR A 39 0.80 7.83 -16.04
CA TYR A 39 1.83 8.79 -15.61
C TYR A 39 1.50 9.46 -14.26
N ARG A 40 0.23 9.86 -14.06
CA ARG A 40 -0.23 10.45 -12.80
C ARG A 40 -0.15 9.44 -11.64
N GLU A 41 -0.54 8.19 -11.89
CA GLU A 41 -0.47 7.12 -10.89
C GLU A 41 0.98 6.85 -10.48
N LEU A 42 1.87 6.72 -11.46
CA LEU A 42 3.31 6.55 -11.25
C LEU A 42 3.88 7.68 -10.39
N GLY A 43 3.52 8.94 -10.68
CA GLY A 43 3.93 10.09 -9.87
C GLY A 43 3.49 10.00 -8.41
N VAL A 44 2.24 9.60 -8.16
CA VAL A 44 1.72 9.41 -6.79
C VAL A 44 2.48 8.32 -6.05
N PHE A 45 2.68 7.15 -6.67
CA PHE A 45 3.36 6.03 -6.02
C PHE A 45 4.87 6.28 -5.83
N ASN A 46 5.52 6.99 -6.75
CA ASN A 46 6.90 7.45 -6.56
C ASN A 46 7.03 8.44 -5.40
N SER A 47 6.06 9.36 -5.24
CA SER A 47 6.00 10.25 -4.07
C SER A 47 5.87 9.46 -2.77
N ILE A 48 4.99 8.45 -2.72
CA ILE A 48 4.83 7.56 -1.56
C ILE A 48 6.15 6.84 -1.24
N ILE A 49 6.82 6.26 -2.25
CA ILE A 49 8.11 5.57 -2.08
C ILE A 49 9.15 6.52 -1.48
N ASN A 50 9.26 7.74 -2.00
CA ASN A 50 10.21 8.72 -1.49
C ASN A 50 9.92 9.10 -0.04
N LYS A 51 8.66 9.29 0.33
CA LYS A 51 8.27 9.60 1.72
C LYS A 51 8.57 8.46 2.67
N LEU A 52 8.33 7.21 2.25
CA LEU A 52 8.62 6.03 3.05
C LEU A 52 10.14 5.81 3.24
N ASN A 53 10.94 6.04 2.20
CA ASN A 53 12.40 5.85 2.28
C ASN A 53 13.10 6.91 3.14
N ASN A 54 12.53 8.12 3.23
CA ASN A 54 13.08 9.24 4.00
C ASN A 54 12.36 9.42 5.35
N ALA A 55 11.66 8.40 5.83
CA ALA A 55 10.89 8.46 7.06
C ALA A 55 11.81 8.37 8.29
N GLU A 56 11.90 9.45 9.06
CA GLU A 56 12.57 9.49 10.38
C GLU A 56 11.56 9.56 11.54
N GLY A 57 10.46 8.80 11.40
CA GLY A 57 9.36 8.79 12.38
C GLY A 57 8.02 8.81 11.67
N THR A 58 7.34 9.96 11.70
CA THR A 58 6.01 10.13 11.11
C THR A 58 6.09 10.35 9.60
N VAL A 59 5.33 9.56 8.84
CA VAL A 59 5.17 9.69 7.39
C VAL A 59 3.87 10.42 7.09
N ARG A 60 3.97 11.57 6.45
CA ARG A 60 2.80 12.38 6.06
C ARG A 60 2.40 12.12 4.62
N PHE A 61 1.22 11.57 4.41
CA PHE A 61 0.61 11.44 3.10
C PHE A 61 -0.27 12.63 2.74
N THR A 62 -0.48 12.84 1.45
CA THR A 62 -1.60 13.64 0.97
C THR A 62 -2.86 12.77 0.96
N LYS A 63 -4.02 13.41 0.86
CA LYS A 63 -5.29 12.70 0.68
C LYS A 63 -5.27 11.80 -0.56
N GLU A 64 -4.70 12.28 -1.68
CA GLU A 64 -4.62 11.50 -2.92
C GLU A 64 -3.74 10.27 -2.74
N GLU A 65 -2.54 10.44 -2.18
CA GLU A 65 -1.61 9.34 -1.90
C GLU A 65 -2.27 8.28 -1.01
N LYS A 66 -2.85 8.67 0.13
CA LYS A 66 -3.53 7.74 1.03
C LYS A 66 -4.67 7.00 0.34
N THR A 67 -5.49 7.74 -0.41
CA THR A 67 -6.67 7.16 -1.08
C THR A 67 -6.24 6.14 -2.13
N LYS A 68 -5.28 6.48 -2.99
CA LYS A 68 -4.78 5.58 -4.02
C LYS A 68 -4.05 4.37 -3.42
N LEU A 69 -3.20 4.59 -2.42
CA LEU A 69 -2.49 3.52 -1.71
C LEU A 69 -3.47 2.50 -1.12
N VAL A 70 -4.48 2.97 -0.38
CA VAL A 70 -5.48 2.10 0.24
C VAL A 70 -6.33 1.38 -0.80
N LEU A 71 -6.74 2.06 -1.87
CA LEU A 71 -7.51 1.43 -2.94
C LEU A 71 -6.72 0.28 -3.57
N GLN A 72 -5.48 0.55 -3.97
CA GLN A 72 -4.63 -0.45 -4.64
C GLN A 72 -4.23 -1.59 -3.71
N LEU A 73 -3.93 -1.32 -2.44
CA LEU A 73 -3.70 -2.38 -1.44
C LEU A 73 -4.92 -3.27 -1.27
N LYS A 74 -6.14 -2.69 -1.20
CA LYS A 74 -7.39 -3.47 -1.10
C LYS A 74 -7.63 -4.36 -2.32
N GLU A 75 -7.39 -3.83 -3.51
CA GLU A 75 -7.49 -4.60 -4.75
C GLU A 75 -6.46 -5.74 -4.79
N ASN A 76 -5.23 -5.46 -4.37
CA ASN A 76 -4.17 -6.46 -4.31
C ASN A 76 -4.47 -7.57 -3.29
N VAL A 77 -4.97 -7.23 -2.10
CA VAL A 77 -5.40 -8.22 -1.08
C VAL A 77 -6.50 -9.13 -1.62
N LYS A 78 -7.51 -8.57 -2.30
CA LYS A 78 -8.57 -9.37 -2.96
C LYS A 78 -8.01 -10.28 -4.06
N HIS A 79 -7.02 -9.80 -4.81
CA HIS A 79 -6.37 -10.61 -5.84
C HIS A 79 -5.57 -11.76 -5.22
N ILE A 80 -4.76 -11.49 -4.19
CA ILE A 80 -4.00 -12.51 -3.44
C ILE A 80 -4.94 -13.57 -2.87
N GLU A 81 -6.07 -13.17 -2.29
CA GLU A 81 -7.06 -14.09 -1.74
C GLU A 81 -7.60 -15.06 -2.81
N LYS A 82 -7.97 -14.53 -3.99
CA LYS A 82 -8.43 -15.34 -5.13
C LYS A 82 -7.35 -16.28 -5.66
N GLU A 83 -6.11 -15.80 -5.78
CA GLU A 83 -4.98 -16.62 -6.23
C GLU A 83 -4.63 -17.71 -5.22
N MET A 84 -4.75 -17.41 -3.92
CA MET A 84 -4.48 -18.33 -2.83
C MET A 84 -5.45 -19.52 -2.82
N GLN A 85 -6.71 -19.32 -3.22
CA GLN A 85 -7.70 -20.40 -3.35
C GLN A 85 -7.31 -21.42 -4.42
N LYS A 86 -6.60 -20.99 -5.46
CA LYS A 86 -6.16 -21.83 -6.59
C LYS A 86 -4.75 -22.40 -6.42
N ALA A 87 -4.03 -21.97 -5.38
CA ALA A 87 -2.62 -22.26 -5.20
C ALA A 87 -2.36 -23.60 -4.50
N TRP A 88 -1.30 -24.29 -4.94
CA TRP A 88 -0.72 -25.44 -4.24
C TRP A 88 -0.07 -25.05 -2.91
N PHE A 89 0.15 -26.01 -2.02
CA PHE A 89 0.52 -25.80 -0.61
C PHE A 89 1.67 -24.79 -0.37
N ILE A 90 2.77 -24.84 -1.14
CA ILE A 90 3.90 -23.90 -1.00
C ILE A 90 3.48 -22.47 -1.40
N LYS A 91 2.89 -22.31 -2.59
CA LYS A 91 2.40 -21.01 -3.09
C LYS A 91 1.32 -20.46 -2.15
N LYS A 92 0.45 -21.31 -1.63
CA LYS A 92 -0.61 -20.97 -0.68
C LYS A 92 -0.05 -20.44 0.63
N TRP A 93 1.00 -21.07 1.19
CA TRP A 93 1.66 -20.60 2.40
C TRP A 93 2.28 -19.20 2.21
N LEU A 94 2.97 -18.98 1.09
CA LEU A 94 3.62 -17.70 0.79
C LEU A 94 2.58 -16.58 0.56
N LEU A 95 1.53 -16.84 -0.22
CA LEU A 95 0.42 -15.91 -0.43
C LEU A 95 -0.31 -15.59 0.87
N ARG A 96 -0.49 -16.57 1.76
CA ARG A 96 -1.13 -16.35 3.07
C ARG A 96 -0.33 -15.39 3.94
N SER A 97 0.99 -15.50 3.94
CA SER A 97 1.87 -14.57 4.65
C SER A 97 1.72 -13.14 4.10
N MET A 98 1.77 -12.96 2.78
CA MET A 98 1.58 -11.66 2.14
C MET A 98 0.20 -11.07 2.40
N TYR A 99 -0.86 -11.89 2.29
CA TYR A 99 -2.23 -11.49 2.58
C TYR A 99 -2.36 -10.95 4.01
N ASN A 100 -1.80 -11.66 4.99
CA ASN A 100 -1.85 -11.24 6.39
C ASN A 100 -1.11 -9.92 6.62
N GLN A 101 0.07 -9.75 6.01
CA GLN A 101 0.84 -8.50 6.12
C GLN A 101 0.07 -7.30 5.56
N TYR A 102 -0.49 -7.43 4.36
CA TYR A 102 -1.23 -6.34 3.71
C TYR A 102 -2.56 -6.07 4.40
N SER A 103 -3.26 -7.10 4.86
CA SER A 103 -4.50 -6.96 5.61
C SER A 103 -4.28 -6.29 6.96
N ASN A 104 -3.20 -6.62 7.67
CA ASN A 104 -2.83 -5.96 8.92
C ASN A 104 -2.53 -4.47 8.71
N LEU A 105 -1.78 -4.11 7.67
CA LEU A 105 -1.54 -2.70 7.32
C LEU A 105 -2.83 -1.95 7.04
N LEU A 106 -3.75 -2.55 6.27
CA LEU A 106 -5.05 -1.96 5.97
C LEU A 106 -5.88 -1.77 7.23
N ASN A 107 -6.04 -2.81 8.04
CA ASN A 107 -6.95 -2.81 9.19
C ASN A 107 -6.43 -2.02 10.38
N ASN A 108 -5.11 -2.03 10.63
CA ASN A 108 -4.54 -1.49 11.85
C ASN A 108 -3.88 -0.11 11.68
N LYS A 109 -3.44 0.26 10.46
CA LYS A 109 -2.73 1.53 10.21
C LYS A 109 -3.48 2.46 9.28
N LEU A 110 -4.11 1.95 8.22
CA LEU A 110 -4.67 2.77 7.14
C LEU A 110 -6.21 2.92 7.18
N SER A 111 -6.88 2.26 8.13
CA SER A 111 -8.34 2.31 8.31
C SER A 111 -8.83 3.58 9.00
N GLU A 112 -7.95 4.33 9.67
CA GLU A 112 -8.24 5.64 10.27
C GLU A 112 -8.30 6.80 9.23
#